data_AF-A0A2M6GHF8-F1
#
_entry.id   AF-A0A2M6GHF8-F1
#
_cell.length_a   1.000
_cell.length_b   1.000
_cell.length_c   1.000
_cell.angle_alpha   90.00
_cell.angle_beta   90.00
_cell.angle_gamma   90.00
#
_symmetry.space_group_name_H-M   'P 1'
#
loop_
_entity.id
_entity.type
_entity.pdbx_description
1 polymer ?
#
loop_
_entity_poly.entity_id
_entity_poly.type
_entity_poly.pdbx_seq_one_letter_code
_entity_poly.pdbx_strand_id
1 'polypeptide(L)'
;YANLAMIAHSNSEFVIDFIRLMPGIPKAKVKARIVITPEHAKRLLAALADNIQRFESSFGEIKSTYDEPHFPMNFGGNIGEA
;
A
#
# COMPACT_ATOMS: atom_id res chain seq x y z
N TYR A 1 -6.94 10.49 -5.12
CA TYR A 1 -5.58 9.93 -5.17
C TYR A 1 -5.25 9.27 -3.84
N ALA A 2 -4.37 8.28 -3.89
CA ALA A 2 -3.71 7.65 -2.75
C ALA A 2 -2.21 7.87 -2.90
N ASN A 3 -1.50 8.03 -1.78
CA ASN A 3 -0.04 8.22 -1.73
C ASN A 3 0.64 7.14 -0.88
N LEU A 4 -0.12 6.17 -0.41
CA LEU A 4 0.34 4.98 0.29
C LEU A 4 -0.51 3.79 -0.14
N ALA A 5 0.11 2.64 -0.33
CA ALA A 5 -0.56 1.36 -0.46
C ALA A 5 -0.06 0.44 0.66
N MET A 6 -0.97 -0.17 1.40
CA MET A 6 -0.65 -1.17 2.42
C MET A 6 -1.19 -2.52 1.96
N ILE A 7 -0.35 -3.55 2.00
CA ILE A 7 -0.70 -4.89 1.52
C ILE A 7 -0.68 -5.84 2.72
N ALA A 8 -1.80 -6.52 2.95
CA ALA A 8 -1.92 -7.63 3.89
C ALA A 8 -2.43 -8.86 3.14
N HIS A 9 -2.21 -10.05 3.68
CA HIS A 9 -2.70 -11.27 3.05
C HIS A 9 -3.00 -12.37 4.07
N SER A 10 -3.86 -13.29 3.65
CA SER A 10 -4.04 -14.61 4.23
C SER A 10 -3.71 -15.67 3.18
N ASN A 11 -3.94 -16.95 3.49
CA ASN A 11 -3.77 -18.01 2.50
C ASN A 11 -4.82 -17.93 1.35
N SER A 12 -5.95 -17.25 1.57
CA SER A 12 -7.07 -17.22 0.62
C SER A 12 -7.18 -15.91 -0.15
N GLU A 13 -6.61 -14.82 0.36
CA GLU A 13 -6.80 -13.49 -0.20
C GLU A 13 -5.64 -12.54 0.09
N PHE A 14 -5.47 -11.57 -0.80
CA PHE A 14 -4.65 -10.38 -0.62
C PHE A 14 -5.57 -9.17 -0.50
N VAL A 15 -5.29 -8.33 0.49
CA VAL A 15 -5.99 -7.08 0.74
C VAL A 15 -5.02 -5.94 0.48
N ILE A 16 -5.39 -5.05 -0.45
CA ILE A 16 -4.63 -3.86 -0.82
C ILE A 16 -5.44 -2.64 -0.42
N ASP A 17 -4.92 -1.91 0.57
CA ASP A 17 -5.48 -0.66 1.04
C ASP A 17 -4.76 0.53 0.42
N PHE A 18 -5.48 1.28 -0.41
CA PHE A 18 -5.03 2.56 -0.93
C PHE A 18 -5.40 3.68 0.04
N ILE A 19 -4.39 4.29 0.63
CA ILE A 19 -4.52 5.24 1.75
C ILE A 19 -4.12 6.63 1.28
N ARG A 20 -4.85 7.65 1.75
CA ARG A 20 -4.42 9.04 1.67
C ARG A 20 -3.91 9.50 3.04
N LEU A 21 -2.61 9.74 3.13
CA LEU A 21 -1.97 10.41 4.26
C LEU A 21 -1.84 11.91 3.96
N MET A 22 -2.21 12.74 4.93
CA MET A 22 -2.07 14.20 4.85
C MET A 22 -1.30 14.68 6.09
N PRO A 23 -0.30 15.58 5.94
CA PRO A 23 0.39 16.18 7.07
C PRO A 23 -0.60 16.85 8.03
N GLY A 24 -0.38 16.69 9.33
CA GLY A 24 -1.24 17.28 10.37
C GLY A 24 -2.60 16.61 10.57
N ILE A 25 -2.92 15.54 9.83
CA ILE A 25 -4.11 14.72 10.07
C ILE A 25 -3.66 13.39 10.70
N PRO A 26 -3.95 13.15 11.99
CA PRO A 26 -3.43 11.97 12.70
C PRO A 26 -4.04 10.65 12.21
N LYS A 27 -5.19 10.70 11.52
CA LYS A 27 -5.90 9.51 11.05
C LYS A 27 -5.75 9.34 9.54
N ALA A 28 -5.06 8.28 9.15
CA ALA A 28 -5.03 7.79 7.78
C ALA A 28 -6.45 7.45 7.30
N LYS A 29 -6.82 7.92 6.10
CA LYS A 29 -8.11 7.57 5.50
C LYS A 29 -7.90 6.60 4.35
N VAL A 30 -8.45 5.39 4.49
CA VAL A 30 -8.55 4.42 3.39
C VAL A 30 -9.47 5.03 2.32
N LYS A 31 -8.94 5.15 1.11
CA LYS A 31 -9.67 5.65 -0.06
C LYS A 31 -10.34 4.52 -0.82
N ALA A 32 -9.66 3.38 -0.94
CA ALA A 32 -10.20 2.17 -1.54
C ALA A 32 -9.53 0.95 -0.90
N ARG A 33 -10.28 -0.13 -0.77
CA ARG A 33 -9.79 -1.46 -0.39
C ARG A 33 -10.12 -2.40 -1.52
N ILE A 34 -9.11 -3.10 -2.02
CA ILE A 34 -9.26 -4.11 -3.06
C ILE A 34 -8.86 -5.46 -2.46
N VAL A 35 -9.72 -6.46 -2.63
CA VAL A 35 -9.47 -7.83 -2.19
C VAL A 35 -9.37 -8.72 -3.42
N ILE A 36 -8.29 -9.48 -3.53
CA ILE A 36 -8.03 -10.35 -4.68
C ILE A 36 -7.49 -11.71 -4.23
N THR A 37 -7.66 -12.73 -5.05
CA THR A 37 -7.07 -14.05 -4.80
C THR A 37 -5.54 -14.01 -4.99
N PRO A 38 -4.78 -14.94 -4.37
CA PRO A 38 -3.32 -15.00 -4.54
C PRO A 38 -2.86 -15.11 -6.00
N GLU A 39 -3.61 -15.82 -6.83
CA GLU A 39 -3.32 -15.93 -8.27
C GLU A 39 -3.43 -14.58 -8.99
N HIS A 40 -4.50 -13.83 -8.72
CA HIS A 40 -4.67 -12.49 -9.29
C HIS A 40 -3.64 -11.50 -8.76
N ALA A 41 -3.20 -11.64 -7.51
CA ALA A 41 -2.11 -10.82 -6.96
C ALA A 41 -0.80 -11.03 -7.72
N LYS A 42 -0.44 -12.29 -8.05
CA LYS A 42 0.74 -12.57 -8.89
C LYS A 42 0.61 -11.97 -10.29
N ARG A 43 -0.55 -12.11 -10.93
CA ARG A 43 -0.79 -11.53 -12.27
C ARG A 43 -0.70 -10.00 -12.24
N LEU A 44 -1.26 -9.38 -11.20
CA LEU A 44 -1.19 -7.92 -11.01
C LEU A 44 0.26 -7.46 -10.83
N LEU A 45 1.05 -8.15 -10.01
CA LEU A 45 2.47 -7.81 -9.82
C LEU A 45 3.25 -7.86 -11.13
N ALA A 46 3.11 -8.93 -11.91
CA ALA A 46 3.80 -9.06 -13.19
C ALA A 46 3.39 -7.95 -14.18
N ALA A 47 2.09 -7.72 -14.33
CA ALA A 47 1.59 -6.65 -15.19
C ALA A 47 2.07 -5.26 -14.73
N LEU A 48 2.08 -5.00 -13.42
CA LEU A 48 2.54 -3.73 -12.88
C LEU A 48 4.04 -3.51 -13.12
N ALA A 49 4.86 -4.55 -12.89
CA ALA A 49 6.30 -4.50 -13.13
C ALA A 49 6.61 -4.20 -14.61
N ASP A 50 5.95 -4.88 -15.53
CA ASP A 50 6.11 -4.64 -16.98
C ASP A 50 5.73 -3.21 -17.36
N ASN A 51 4.65 -2.67 -16.79
CA ASN A 51 4.23 -1.30 -17.05
C ASN A 51 5.22 -0.27 -16.48
N ILE A 52 5.78 -0.51 -15.29
CA ILE A 52 6.81 0.34 -14.70
C ILE A 52 8.06 0.34 -15.58
N GLN A 53 8.54 -0.83 -16.01
CA GLN A 53 9.72 -0.92 -16.88
C GLN A 53 9.54 -0.14 -18.19
N ARG A 54 8.37 -0.24 -18.81
CA ARG A 54 8.04 0.50 -20.04
C ARG A 54 7.99 2.01 -19.80
N PHE A 55 7.44 2.41 -18.66
CA PHE A 55 7.40 3.81 -18.25
C PHE A 55 8.83 4.34 -18.07
N GLU A 56 9.68 3.64 -17.32
CA GLU A 56 11.06 4.07 -17.08
C GLU A 56 11.90 4.12 -18.35
N SER A 57 11.67 3.18 -19.28
CA SER A 57 12.33 3.19 -20.59
C SER A 57 11.98 4.43 -21.42
N SER A 58 10.80 5.03 -21.20
CA SER A 58 10.30 6.17 -21.96
C SER A 58 10.56 7.51 -21.27
N PHE A 59 10.55 7.54 -19.93
CA PHE A 59 10.58 8.78 -19.14
C PHE A 59 11.79 8.89 -18.19
N GLY A 60 12.63 7.85 -18.13
CA GLY A 60 13.74 7.73 -17.18
C GLY A 60 13.34 7.02 -15.89
N GLU A 61 14.36 6.62 -15.12
CA GLU A 61 14.21 5.83 -13.89
C GLU A 61 13.39 6.57 -12.82
N ILE A 62 12.49 5.83 -12.16
CA ILE A 62 11.73 6.33 -11.02
C ILE A 62 12.70 6.49 -9.85
N LYS A 63 12.96 7.73 -9.45
CA LYS A 63 13.78 8.01 -8.26
C LYS A 63 13.10 7.44 -7.02
N SER A 64 13.76 6.46 -6.40
CA SER A 64 13.31 5.93 -5.13
C SER A 64 13.60 6.93 -4.00
N THR A 65 12.63 7.78 -3.66
CA THR A 65 12.60 8.42 -2.35
C THR A 65 12.17 7.37 -1.33
N TYR A 66 13.13 6.55 -0.87
CA TYR A 66 12.99 5.76 0.36
C TYR A 66 12.96 6.71 1.56
N ASP A 67 11.91 7.53 1.67
CA ASP A 67 11.40 7.90 2.99
C ASP A 67 10.45 6.75 3.35
N GLU A 68 10.98 5.73 4.03
CA GLU A 68 10.12 4.81 4.76
C GLU A 68 9.20 5.69 5.63
N PRO A 69 7.87 5.65 5.45
CA PRO A 69 6.99 6.33 6.37
C PRO A 69 7.23 5.68 7.72
N HIS A 70 7.97 6.34 8.60
CA HIS A 70 8.09 5.96 10.00
C HIS A 70 6.68 6.04 10.57
N PHE A 71 5.96 4.93 10.55
CA PHE A 71 4.67 4.82 11.17
C PHE A 71 4.89 5.03 12.66
N PRO A 72 4.27 6.05 13.29
CA PRO A 72 4.22 6.07 14.74
C PRO A 72 3.39 4.85 15.16
N MET A 73 4.07 3.82 15.67
CA MET A 73 3.50 2.67 16.38
C MET A 73 2.85 3.17 17.67
N ASN A 74 1.72 3.86 17.57
CA ASN A 74 0.87 4.20 18.69
C ASN A 74 -0.61 4.09 18.28
N PHE A 75 -0.98 2.95 17.69
CA PHE A 75 -2.37 2.57 17.50
C PHE A 75 -2.90 1.94 18.80
N GLY A 76 -3.56 2.76 19.63
CA GLY A 76 -4.59 2.39 20.63
C GLY A 76 -4.12 1.47 21.78
N GLY A 77 -4.12 1.92 23.04
CA GLY A 77 -5.33 2.33 23.74
C GLY A 77 -5.97 1.12 24.41
N ASN A 78 -5.70 0.96 25.71
CA ASN A 78 -6.43 0.19 26.70
C ASN A 78 -6.92 -1.21 26.27
N ILE A 79 -6.10 -2.23 26.54
CA ILE A 79 -6.61 -3.59 26.79
C ILE A 79 -7.43 -3.50 28.08
N GLY A 80 -8.76 -3.45 27.95
CA GLY A 80 -9.68 -3.59 29.08
C GLY A 80 -9.79 -5.05 29.53
N GLU A 81 -9.62 -5.24 30.84
CA GLU A 81 -10.25 -6.20 31.75
C GLU A 81 -10.34 -7.70 31.39
N ALA A 82 -9.61 -8.50 32.19
CA ALA A 82 -10.15 -9.65 32.94
C ALA A 82 -9.31 -9.85 34.22
#